data_AF-A0A2V3JMA1-F1
#
_entry.id   AF-A0A2V3JMA1-F1
#
_cell.length_a   1.000
_cell.length_b   1.000
_cell.length_c   1.000
_cell.angle_alpha   90.00
_cell.angle_beta   90.00
_cell.angle_gamma   90.00
#
_symmetry.space_group_name_H-M   'P 1'
#
loop_
_entity.id
_entity.type
_entity.pdbx_description
1 polymer ?
#
loop_
_entity_poly.entity_id
_entity_poly.type
_entity_poly.pdbx_seq_one_letter_code
_entity_poly.pdbx_strand_id
1 'polypeptide(L)'
;MEFSEWEPLYTEILADFGFNRSEDEASARILADLLHERAGALADLRGIISGRDVAVCGNAPSLASEVDSIMPDQIIIAADGATTVLLANRIIPDVIVTDLDGTIEDIISASKRGSFMVVHAHGDNIPAVRSVVPLLGGKVLGTTQSEPFDDIHNFGGFSDGDRCVFLAIASSAASVMLFGFDYDDPDVNDVKKKKLGWAKRLIEECL
;
A
#
# COMPACT_ATOMS: atom_id res chain seq x y z
N MET A 1 -5.95 -5.81 10.56
CA MET A 1 -5.38 -6.77 11.53
C MET A 1 -4.88 -5.97 12.71
N GLU A 2 -5.11 -6.42 13.94
CA GLU A 2 -4.55 -5.73 15.11
C GLU A 2 -3.05 -5.97 15.19
N PHE A 3 -2.28 -5.01 15.73
CA PHE A 3 -0.81 -5.14 15.75
C PHE A 3 -0.33 -6.39 16.49
N SER A 4 -1.03 -6.81 17.55
CA SER A 4 -0.71 -8.04 18.29
C SER A 4 -0.86 -9.33 17.45
N GLU A 5 -1.69 -9.30 16.41
CA GLU A 5 -1.85 -10.41 15.46
C GLU A 5 -0.81 -10.33 14.33
N TRP A 6 -0.46 -9.10 13.93
CA TRP A 6 0.52 -8.84 12.88
C TRP A 6 1.97 -9.08 13.34
N GLU A 7 2.32 -8.71 14.56
CA GLU A 7 3.69 -8.71 15.05
C GLU A 7 4.40 -10.08 14.96
N PRO A 8 3.76 -11.22 15.25
CA PRO A 8 4.36 -12.54 15.03
C PRO A 8 4.73 -12.79 13.56
N LEU A 9 3.82 -12.47 12.62
CA LEU A 9 4.04 -12.61 11.18
C LEU A 9 5.15 -11.68 10.70
N TYR A 10 5.14 -10.42 11.17
CA TYR A 10 6.21 -9.47 10.90
C TYR A 10 7.57 -10.00 11.37
N THR A 11 7.63 -10.61 12.57
CA THR A 11 8.86 -11.18 13.11
C THR A 11 9.36 -12.38 12.27
N GLU A 12 8.45 -13.22 11.77
CA GLU A 12 8.79 -14.27 10.80
C GLU A 12 9.38 -13.67 9.51
N ILE A 13 8.75 -12.64 8.94
CA ILE A 13 9.21 -11.95 7.74
C ILE A 13 10.61 -11.34 7.94
N LEU A 14 10.85 -10.68 9.08
CA LEU A 14 12.17 -10.12 9.40
C LEU A 14 13.24 -11.23 9.40
N ALA A 15 12.97 -12.36 10.04
CA ALA A 15 13.89 -13.49 10.07
C ALA A 15 14.10 -14.12 8.69
N ASP A 16 13.04 -14.19 7.89
CA ASP A 16 13.04 -14.85 6.58
C ASP A 16 13.79 -14.04 5.51
N PHE A 17 13.78 -12.71 5.61
CA PHE A 17 14.49 -11.82 4.68
C PHE A 17 15.78 -11.21 5.27
N GLY A 18 16.03 -11.38 6.57
CA GLY A 18 17.16 -10.75 7.25
C GLY A 18 17.00 -9.23 7.41
N PHE A 19 15.76 -8.74 7.42
CA PHE A 19 15.46 -7.32 7.59
C PHE A 19 15.63 -6.86 9.04
N ASN A 20 15.85 -5.57 9.22
CA ASN A 20 16.12 -4.98 10.53
C ASN A 20 14.95 -4.10 10.99
N ARG A 21 14.28 -4.53 12.08
CA ARG A 21 13.18 -3.77 12.70
C ARG A 21 13.55 -2.32 13.03
N SER A 22 14.78 -2.08 13.51
CA SER A 22 15.20 -0.73 13.89
C SER A 22 15.33 0.23 12.70
N GLU A 23 15.59 -0.30 11.51
CA GLU A 23 15.62 0.48 10.26
C GLU A 23 14.21 0.84 9.82
N ASP A 24 13.26 -0.09 9.93
CA ASP A 24 11.83 0.19 9.67
C ASP A 24 11.31 1.30 10.58
N GLU A 25 11.60 1.19 11.89
CA GLU A 25 11.21 2.20 12.87
C GLU A 25 11.89 3.55 12.63
N ALA A 26 13.14 3.55 12.14
CA ALA A 26 13.83 4.78 11.79
C ALA A 26 13.17 5.48 10.59
N SER A 27 12.80 4.71 9.55
CA SER A 27 12.05 5.23 8.41
C SER A 27 10.69 5.77 8.84
N ALA A 28 9.97 5.05 9.71
CA ALA A 28 8.67 5.46 10.23
C ALA A 28 8.74 6.78 11.01
N ARG A 29 9.78 6.99 11.85
CA ARG A 29 10.00 8.26 12.55
C ARG A 29 10.26 9.42 11.58
N ILE A 30 11.04 9.18 10.53
CA ILE A 30 11.30 10.19 9.49
C ILE A 30 10.01 10.53 8.74
N LEU A 31 9.18 9.53 8.43
CA LEU A 31 7.88 9.75 7.82
C LEU A 31 6.97 10.58 8.74
N ALA A 32 6.92 10.27 10.03
CA ALA A 32 6.14 11.02 11.01
C ALA A 32 6.55 12.51 11.05
N ASP A 33 7.87 12.77 11.11
CA ASP A 33 8.41 14.14 11.09
C ASP A 33 8.02 14.92 9.83
N LEU A 34 8.08 14.27 8.66
CA LEU A 34 7.69 14.89 7.37
C LEU A 34 6.19 15.13 7.25
N LEU A 35 5.39 14.34 7.96
CA LEU A 35 3.93 14.44 7.96
C LEU A 35 3.39 15.35 9.05
N HIS A 36 4.23 15.87 9.95
CA HIS A 36 3.81 16.79 10.99
C HIS A 36 3.00 17.95 10.39
N GLU A 37 1.78 18.17 10.92
CA GLU A 37 0.80 19.18 10.47
C GLU A 37 0.13 18.94 9.09
N ARG A 38 0.59 17.97 8.31
CA ARG A 38 0.00 17.60 6.99
C ARG A 38 -0.50 16.16 6.90
N ALA A 39 -0.47 15.42 8.00
CA ALA A 39 -0.95 14.05 8.07
C ALA A 39 -2.43 13.95 7.63
N GLY A 40 -2.72 12.94 6.82
CA GLY A 40 -4.08 12.54 6.46
C GLY A 40 -4.80 11.98 7.66
N ALA A 41 -6.04 12.41 7.88
CA ALA A 41 -6.83 11.82 8.95
C ALA A 41 -7.31 10.45 8.51
N LEU A 42 -7.13 9.43 9.36
CA LEU A 42 -7.69 8.10 9.13
C LEU A 42 -9.21 8.12 8.90
N ALA A 43 -9.91 9.09 9.51
CA ALA A 43 -11.34 9.30 9.29
C ALA A 43 -11.67 9.72 7.84
N ASP A 44 -10.81 10.52 7.19
CA ASP A 44 -10.99 10.94 5.79
C ASP A 44 -10.89 9.70 4.88
N LEU A 45 -9.86 8.86 5.09
CA LEU A 45 -9.69 7.61 4.36
C LEU A 45 -10.87 6.63 4.56
N ARG A 46 -11.31 6.46 5.81
CA ARG A 46 -12.49 5.64 6.13
C ARG A 46 -13.76 6.16 5.47
N GLY A 47 -13.91 7.48 5.32
CA GLY A 47 -15.00 8.10 4.58
C GLY A 47 -15.03 7.74 3.09
N ILE A 48 -13.88 7.43 2.50
CA ILE A 48 -13.76 6.94 1.12
C ILE A 48 -14.20 5.47 1.02
N ILE A 49 -13.72 4.63 1.94
CA ILE A 49 -13.79 3.16 1.81
C ILE A 49 -15.02 2.52 2.47
N SER A 50 -15.47 3.04 3.62
CA SER A 50 -16.43 2.36 4.49
C SER A 50 -17.75 2.06 3.78
N GLY A 51 -18.16 0.79 3.77
CA GLY A 51 -19.40 0.31 3.16
C GLY A 51 -19.40 0.33 1.63
N ARG A 52 -18.24 0.51 0.98
CA ARG A 52 -18.09 0.50 -0.48
C ARG A 52 -17.46 -0.81 -0.97
N ASP A 53 -17.79 -1.19 -2.19
CA ASP A 53 -17.07 -2.24 -2.91
C ASP A 53 -15.72 -1.70 -3.38
N VAL A 54 -14.64 -2.44 -3.11
CA VAL A 54 -13.27 -2.00 -3.37
C VAL A 54 -12.63 -2.87 -4.44
N ALA A 55 -12.01 -2.24 -5.44
CA ALA A 55 -11.11 -2.85 -6.39
C ALA A 55 -9.67 -2.58 -5.95
N VAL A 56 -8.98 -3.61 -5.45
CA VAL A 56 -7.54 -3.53 -5.16
C VAL A 56 -6.78 -3.92 -6.41
N CYS A 57 -5.93 -3.00 -6.89
CA CYS A 57 -5.13 -3.19 -8.09
C CYS A 57 -3.66 -3.44 -7.72
N GLY A 58 -3.17 -4.65 -7.98
CA GLY A 58 -1.76 -5.02 -7.94
C GLY A 58 -1.05 -4.74 -9.27
N ASN A 59 0.27 -4.83 -9.29
CA ASN A 59 1.09 -4.50 -10.47
C ASN A 59 1.44 -5.73 -11.35
N ALA A 60 0.65 -6.79 -11.33
CA ALA A 60 0.87 -7.90 -12.26
C ALA A 60 0.53 -7.45 -13.70
N PRO A 61 1.19 -8.02 -14.74
CA PRO A 61 0.94 -7.67 -16.13
C PRO A 61 -0.53 -7.81 -16.57
N SER A 62 -1.28 -8.70 -15.91
CA SER A 62 -2.70 -8.93 -16.19
C SER A 62 -3.59 -7.72 -15.90
N LEU A 63 -3.15 -6.79 -15.04
CA LEU A 63 -3.92 -5.60 -14.67
C LEU A 63 -4.39 -4.86 -15.92
N ALA A 64 -3.52 -4.67 -16.92
CA ALA A 64 -3.83 -3.93 -18.13
C ALA A 64 -5.03 -4.50 -18.92
N SER A 65 -5.27 -5.81 -18.85
CA SER A 65 -6.43 -6.47 -19.47
C SER A 65 -7.65 -6.55 -18.57
N GLU A 66 -7.45 -6.37 -17.26
CA GLU A 66 -8.48 -6.50 -16.24
C GLU A 66 -9.15 -5.16 -15.89
N VAL A 67 -8.49 -4.02 -16.17
CA VAL A 67 -8.99 -2.67 -15.84
C VAL A 67 -10.44 -2.44 -16.29
N ASP A 68 -10.81 -2.91 -17.49
CA ASP A 68 -12.16 -2.73 -18.05
C ASP A 68 -13.25 -3.52 -17.28
N SER A 69 -12.85 -4.45 -16.41
CA SER A 69 -13.76 -5.23 -15.55
C SER A 69 -14.04 -4.55 -14.20
N ILE A 70 -13.32 -3.48 -13.86
CA ILE A 70 -13.57 -2.71 -12.64
C ILE A 70 -14.86 -1.91 -12.83
N MET A 71 -15.82 -2.08 -11.92
CA MET A 71 -17.11 -1.40 -12.02
C MET A 71 -16.96 0.10 -11.68
N PRO A 72 -17.69 1.01 -12.36
CA PRO A 72 -17.52 2.46 -12.18
C PRO A 72 -17.79 3.01 -10.78
N ASP A 73 -18.50 2.27 -9.94
CA ASP A 73 -18.89 2.66 -8.57
C ASP A 73 -17.98 2.09 -7.47
N GLN A 74 -17.05 1.21 -7.85
CA GLN A 74 -16.02 0.68 -6.94
C GLN A 74 -14.99 1.74 -6.60
N ILE A 75 -14.52 1.71 -5.35
CA ILE A 75 -13.36 2.47 -4.91
C ILE A 75 -12.10 1.74 -5.37
N ILE A 76 -11.19 2.45 -6.04
CA ILE A 76 -9.96 1.89 -6.58
C ILE A 76 -8.80 2.20 -5.62
N ILE A 77 -8.19 1.14 -5.07
CA ILE A 77 -6.96 1.23 -4.29
C ILE A 77 -5.82 0.64 -5.12
N ALA A 78 -4.85 1.46 -5.49
CA ALA A 78 -3.69 1.04 -6.28
C ALA A 78 -2.50 0.73 -5.38
N ALA A 79 -1.87 -0.43 -5.60
CA ALA A 79 -0.59 -0.79 -5.01
C ALA A 79 0.55 -0.25 -5.88
N ASP A 80 1.17 0.84 -5.43
CA ASP A 80 2.37 1.46 -5.98
C ASP A 80 2.39 1.48 -7.51
N GLY A 81 3.17 0.61 -8.16
CA GLY A 81 3.31 0.50 -9.61
C GLY A 81 2.02 0.29 -10.40
N ALA A 82 0.95 -0.24 -9.78
CA ALA A 82 -0.37 -0.33 -10.40
C ALA A 82 -0.91 1.05 -10.82
N THR A 83 -0.47 2.12 -10.15
CA THR A 83 -0.80 3.52 -10.47
C THR A 83 -0.50 3.84 -11.94
N THR A 84 0.67 3.43 -12.44
CA THR A 84 1.11 3.67 -13.82
C THR A 84 0.13 3.06 -14.83
N VAL A 85 -0.29 1.82 -14.59
CA VAL A 85 -1.21 1.08 -15.47
C VAL A 85 -2.60 1.73 -15.46
N LEU A 86 -3.08 2.16 -14.30
CA LEU A 86 -4.37 2.84 -14.17
C LEU A 86 -4.36 4.21 -14.87
N LEU A 87 -3.30 5.01 -14.69
CA LEU A 87 -3.15 6.30 -15.36
C LEU A 87 -3.07 6.15 -16.88
N ALA A 88 -2.37 5.14 -17.40
CA ALA A 88 -2.32 4.85 -18.83
C ALA A 88 -3.71 4.54 -19.42
N ASN A 89 -4.61 3.97 -18.60
CA ASN A 89 -6.01 3.74 -18.91
C ASN A 89 -6.95 4.90 -18.52
N ARG A 90 -6.39 6.08 -18.22
CA ARG A 90 -7.10 7.32 -17.84
C ARG A 90 -7.91 7.22 -16.55
N ILE A 91 -7.57 6.27 -15.67
CA ILE A 91 -8.18 6.09 -14.35
C ILE A 91 -7.27 6.74 -13.32
N ILE A 92 -7.86 7.56 -12.44
CA ILE A 92 -7.19 8.08 -11.25
C ILE A 92 -7.60 7.18 -10.08
N PRO A 93 -6.68 6.50 -9.40
CA PRO A 93 -7.02 5.73 -8.20
C PRO A 93 -7.58 6.65 -7.11
N ASP A 94 -8.56 6.18 -6.34
CA ASP A 94 -9.07 6.91 -5.17
C ASP A 94 -8.02 6.92 -4.04
N VAL A 95 -7.32 5.80 -3.87
CA VAL A 95 -6.27 5.61 -2.85
C VAL A 95 -5.05 4.98 -3.50
N ILE A 96 -3.85 5.41 -3.09
CA ILE A 96 -2.59 4.78 -3.48
C ILE A 96 -1.85 4.36 -2.22
N VAL A 97 -1.52 3.07 -2.11
CA VAL A 97 -0.62 2.53 -1.10
C VAL A 97 0.75 2.31 -1.74
N THR A 98 1.80 2.89 -1.16
CA THR A 98 3.12 2.91 -1.82
C THR A 98 4.27 2.97 -0.82
N ASP A 99 5.32 2.20 -1.07
CA ASP A 99 6.63 2.34 -0.45
C ASP A 99 7.57 3.29 -1.22
N LEU A 100 7.04 3.92 -2.28
CA LEU A 100 7.69 4.89 -3.15
C LEU A 100 8.81 4.26 -4.01
N ASP A 101 8.66 3.02 -4.47
CA ASP A 101 9.59 2.35 -5.38
C ASP A 101 9.13 2.25 -6.86
N GLY A 102 7.87 2.63 -7.14
CA GLY A 102 7.29 2.66 -8.48
C GLY A 102 7.67 3.88 -9.34
N THR A 103 6.87 4.17 -10.36
CA THR A 103 7.06 5.36 -11.21
C THR A 103 6.68 6.63 -10.44
N ILE A 104 7.68 7.29 -9.84
CA ILE A 104 7.49 8.44 -8.95
C ILE A 104 6.70 9.58 -9.60
N GLU A 105 6.93 9.86 -10.88
CA GLU A 105 6.22 10.92 -11.60
C GLU A 105 4.71 10.64 -11.67
N ASP A 106 4.33 9.37 -11.86
CA ASP A 106 2.94 8.95 -11.94
C ASP A 106 2.28 8.99 -10.56
N ILE A 107 2.98 8.56 -9.50
CA ILE A 107 2.52 8.66 -8.11
C ILE A 107 2.27 10.11 -7.72
N ILE A 108 3.22 11.01 -8.01
CA ILE A 108 3.07 12.46 -7.75
C ILE A 108 1.92 13.04 -8.59
N SER A 109 1.79 12.64 -9.85
CA SER A 109 0.72 13.10 -10.75
C SER A 109 -0.66 12.72 -10.23
N ALA A 110 -0.86 11.45 -9.85
CA ALA A 110 -2.11 10.95 -9.28
C ALA A 110 -2.44 11.63 -7.94
N SER A 111 -1.44 11.76 -7.06
CA SER A 111 -1.55 12.49 -5.80
C SER A 111 -2.05 13.93 -5.99
N LYS A 112 -1.46 14.68 -6.93
CA LYS A 112 -1.88 16.06 -7.25
C LYS A 112 -3.26 16.15 -7.89
N ARG A 113 -3.76 15.05 -8.45
CA ARG A 113 -5.10 14.94 -9.06
C ARG A 113 -6.16 14.44 -8.07
N GLY A 114 -5.81 14.21 -6.81
CA GLY A 114 -6.75 13.96 -5.73
C GLY A 114 -6.71 12.56 -5.13
N SER A 115 -5.81 11.67 -5.57
CA SER A 115 -5.63 10.36 -4.92
C SER A 115 -5.20 10.55 -3.47
N PHE A 116 -5.87 9.83 -2.56
CA PHE A 116 -5.48 9.79 -1.16
C PHE A 116 -4.22 8.93 -1.01
N MET A 117 -3.16 9.51 -0.45
CA MET A 117 -1.86 8.83 -0.35
C MET A 117 -1.72 8.12 0.98
N VAL A 118 -1.38 6.84 0.91
CA VAL A 118 -0.98 6.00 2.04
C VAL A 118 0.47 5.58 1.81
N VAL A 119 1.40 6.23 2.51
CA VAL A 119 2.84 6.00 2.33
C VAL A 119 3.32 5.00 3.38
N HIS A 120 4.02 3.97 2.94
CA HIS A 120 4.60 2.95 3.81
C HIS A 120 6.08 3.21 4.06
N ALA A 121 6.49 3.28 5.32
CA ALA A 121 7.89 3.42 5.70
C ALA A 121 8.50 2.06 6.08
N HIS A 122 9.67 1.76 5.51
CA HIS A 122 10.50 0.61 5.86
C HIS A 122 12.00 0.95 5.72
N GLY A 123 12.89 0.06 6.17
CA GLY A 123 14.32 0.36 6.31
C GLY A 123 15.02 0.88 5.05
N ASP A 124 14.68 0.37 3.87
CA ASP A 124 15.39 0.68 2.63
C ASP A 124 14.88 1.96 1.94
N ASN A 125 13.66 2.43 2.24
CA ASN A 125 13.04 3.52 1.49
C ASN A 125 13.24 4.91 2.09
N ILE A 126 14.09 5.06 3.12
CA ILE A 126 14.39 6.37 3.73
C ILE A 126 14.76 7.45 2.69
N PRO A 127 15.61 7.19 1.66
CA PRO A 127 15.90 8.20 0.63
C PRO A 127 14.67 8.60 -0.20
N ALA A 128 13.78 7.65 -0.51
CA ALA A 128 12.55 7.90 -1.26
C ALA A 128 11.55 8.69 -0.40
N VAL A 129 11.35 8.30 0.86
CA VAL A 129 10.53 9.03 1.83
C VAL A 129 10.95 10.49 1.93
N ARG A 130 12.25 10.76 2.08
CA ARG A 130 12.78 12.14 2.19
C ARG A 130 12.59 12.99 0.94
N SER A 131 12.67 12.38 -0.24
CA SER A 131 12.65 13.12 -1.51
C SER A 131 11.24 13.26 -2.08
N VAL A 132 10.39 12.26 -1.94
CA VAL A 132 9.08 12.19 -2.61
C VAL A 132 7.94 12.69 -1.74
N VAL A 133 7.90 12.36 -0.43
CA VAL A 133 6.78 12.77 0.46
C VAL A 133 6.51 14.28 0.42
N PRO A 134 7.53 15.18 0.44
CA PRO A 134 7.30 16.62 0.33
C PRO A 134 6.62 17.05 -0.99
N LEU A 135 6.74 16.26 -2.06
CA LEU A 135 6.21 16.55 -3.40
C LEU A 135 4.78 16.05 -3.59
N LEU A 136 4.31 15.13 -2.74
CA LEU A 136 2.94 14.61 -2.76
C LEU A 136 1.96 15.73 -2.43
N GLY A 137 0.87 15.77 -3.20
CA GLY A 137 -0.26 16.67 -2.99
C GLY A 137 -1.21 16.16 -1.90
N GLY A 138 -2.06 17.07 -1.41
CA GLY A 138 -3.08 16.75 -0.42
C GLY A 138 -2.50 16.30 0.93
N LYS A 139 -3.32 15.59 1.70
CA LYS A 139 -2.89 14.97 2.95
C LYS A 139 -2.39 13.56 2.69
N VAL A 140 -1.43 13.11 3.50
CA VAL A 140 -0.79 11.80 3.36
C VAL A 140 -0.91 11.04 4.67
N LEU A 141 -1.40 9.81 4.64
CA LEU A 141 -1.43 8.93 5.81
C LEU A 141 -0.16 8.08 5.82
N GLY A 142 0.57 8.10 6.94
CA GLY A 142 1.78 7.31 7.10
C GLY A 142 1.49 5.94 7.68
N THR A 143 2.22 4.93 7.21
CA THR A 143 2.14 3.57 7.74
C THR A 143 3.52 2.96 7.99
N THR A 144 3.58 1.98 8.87
CA THR A 144 4.77 1.20 9.20
C THR A 144 4.42 -0.27 9.34
N GLN A 145 5.42 -1.14 9.18
CA GLN A 145 5.30 -2.57 9.47
C GLN A 145 5.63 -2.93 10.92
N SER A 146 6.27 -2.01 11.66
CA SER A 146 6.52 -2.15 13.10
C SER A 146 5.34 -1.62 13.94
N GLU A 147 5.57 -1.41 15.23
CA GLU A 147 4.56 -0.89 16.16
C GLU A 147 4.07 0.50 15.70
N PRO A 148 2.75 0.73 15.59
CA PRO A 148 2.21 2.04 15.25
C PRO A 148 2.43 3.04 16.41
N PHE A 149 2.56 4.33 16.08
CA PHE A 149 2.75 5.41 17.04
C PHE A 149 2.29 6.74 16.44
N ASP A 150 1.85 7.68 17.29
CA ASP A 150 1.33 8.99 16.85
C ASP A 150 0.32 8.87 15.68
N ASP A 151 0.60 9.51 14.53
CA ASP A 151 -0.20 9.44 13.30
C ASP A 151 0.36 8.43 12.28
N ILE A 152 1.24 7.52 12.71
CA ILE A 152 1.75 6.39 11.91
C ILE A 152 0.96 5.13 12.26
N HIS A 153 0.31 4.57 11.25
CA HIS A 153 -0.59 3.43 11.41
C HIS A 153 0.04 2.11 10.97
N ASN A 154 -0.53 1.00 11.43
CA ASN A 154 -0.24 -0.33 10.94
C ASN A 154 -1.59 -1.05 10.72
N PHE A 155 -1.80 -1.58 9.52
CA PHE A 155 -3.02 -2.32 9.17
C PHE A 155 -2.76 -3.82 8.93
N GLY A 156 -1.49 -4.23 8.92
CA GLY A 156 -0.99 -5.49 8.39
C GLY A 156 -0.48 -5.38 6.96
N GLY A 157 -0.08 -6.52 6.40
CA GLY A 157 0.46 -6.63 5.04
C GLY A 157 1.97 -6.45 4.98
N PHE A 158 2.59 -7.12 4.01
CA PHE A 158 4.01 -7.11 3.73
C PHE A 158 4.35 -6.34 2.44
N SER A 159 3.57 -6.53 1.39
CA SER A 159 3.74 -5.89 0.08
C SER A 159 2.65 -4.85 -0.18
N ASP A 160 2.85 -3.88 -1.06
CA ASP A 160 1.80 -2.87 -1.30
C ASP A 160 0.46 -3.49 -1.72
N GLY A 161 0.49 -4.59 -2.48
CA GLY A 161 -0.70 -5.33 -2.89
C GLY A 161 -1.53 -5.87 -1.71
N ASP A 162 -0.89 -6.61 -0.79
CA ASP A 162 -1.59 -7.13 0.38
C ASP A 162 -1.94 -6.00 1.38
N ARG A 163 -1.10 -4.96 1.53
CA ARG A 163 -1.38 -3.78 2.35
C ARG A 163 -2.65 -3.07 1.90
N CYS A 164 -2.91 -2.97 0.60
CA CYS A 164 -4.19 -2.47 0.07
C CYS A 164 -5.39 -3.28 0.58
N VAL A 165 -5.29 -4.61 0.60
CA VAL A 165 -6.35 -5.50 1.09
C VAL A 165 -6.59 -5.29 2.58
N PHE A 166 -5.53 -5.31 3.38
CA PHE A 166 -5.61 -5.06 4.83
C PHE A 166 -6.18 -3.67 5.14
N LEU A 167 -5.78 -2.65 4.40
CA LEU A 167 -6.29 -1.29 4.54
C LEU A 167 -7.79 -1.21 4.25
N ALA A 168 -8.25 -1.89 3.19
CA ALA A 168 -9.66 -1.92 2.81
C ALA A 168 -10.51 -2.60 3.90
N ILE A 169 -10.06 -3.75 4.41
CA ILE A 169 -10.73 -4.49 5.49
C ILE A 169 -10.75 -3.64 6.78
N ALA A 170 -9.61 -3.08 7.17
CA ALA A 170 -9.51 -2.23 8.36
C ALA A 170 -10.33 -0.92 8.27
N SER A 171 -10.72 -0.54 7.06
CA SER A 171 -11.58 0.61 6.76
C SER A 171 -13.03 0.22 6.50
N SER A 172 -13.42 -1.03 6.79
CA SER A 172 -14.79 -1.54 6.68
C SER A 172 -15.36 -1.49 5.26
N ALA A 173 -14.56 -1.82 4.25
CA ALA A 173 -15.05 -2.09 2.90
C ALA A 173 -16.19 -3.13 2.93
N ALA A 174 -17.18 -2.98 2.05
CA ALA A 174 -18.28 -3.94 1.91
C ALA A 174 -17.81 -5.24 1.23
N SER A 175 -16.94 -5.10 0.23
CA SER A 175 -16.28 -6.21 -0.45
C SER A 175 -14.92 -5.77 -0.98
N VAL A 176 -14.03 -6.74 -1.21
CA VAL A 176 -12.71 -6.52 -1.80
C VAL A 176 -12.54 -7.47 -2.99
N MET A 177 -12.31 -6.92 -4.17
CA MET A 177 -11.98 -7.67 -5.39
C MET A 177 -10.57 -7.33 -5.84
N LEU A 178 -9.81 -8.35 -6.23
CA LEU A 178 -8.41 -8.24 -6.60
C LEU A 178 -8.26 -8.23 -8.12
N PHE A 179 -7.48 -7.27 -8.63
CA PHE A 179 -7.12 -7.13 -10.03
C PHE A 179 -5.60 -6.97 -10.14
N GLY A 180 -4.97 -7.55 -11.15
CA GLY A 180 -3.52 -7.46 -11.32
C GLY A 180 -2.73 -8.21 -10.25
N PHE A 181 -3.20 -9.38 -9.83
CA PHE A 181 -2.49 -10.26 -8.90
C PHE A 181 -2.06 -11.55 -9.61
N ASP A 182 -0.76 -11.82 -9.59
CA ASP A 182 -0.18 -13.09 -10.02
C ASP A 182 0.88 -13.51 -8.99
N TYR A 183 0.61 -14.58 -8.24
CA TYR A 183 1.51 -15.09 -7.22
C TYR A 183 2.57 -16.05 -7.78
N ASP A 184 2.38 -16.52 -9.00
CA ASP A 184 3.17 -17.56 -9.65
C ASP A 184 3.94 -17.00 -10.88
N ASP A 185 4.14 -15.67 -10.93
CA ASP A 185 4.83 -14.98 -12.02
C ASP A 185 6.24 -15.60 -12.23
N PRO A 186 6.49 -16.23 -13.40
CA PRO A 186 7.75 -16.91 -13.65
C PRO A 186 8.92 -15.95 -13.87
N ASP A 187 8.65 -14.70 -14.28
CA ASP A 187 9.62 -13.72 -14.76
C ASP A 187 10.24 -12.88 -13.63
N VAL A 188 9.76 -13.04 -12.40
CA VAL A 188 10.31 -12.33 -11.24
C VAL A 188 11.46 -13.09 -10.57
N ASN A 189 12.37 -12.33 -9.93
CA ASN A 189 13.51 -12.90 -9.21
C ASN A 189 13.08 -13.66 -7.94
N ASP A 190 13.99 -14.45 -7.37
CA ASP A 190 13.70 -15.32 -6.21
C ASP A 190 13.21 -14.54 -4.98
N VAL A 191 13.74 -13.33 -4.75
CA VAL A 191 13.30 -12.46 -3.65
C VAL A 191 11.84 -12.05 -3.85
N LYS A 192 11.47 -11.65 -5.07
CA LYS A 192 10.09 -11.27 -5.39
C LYS A 192 9.15 -12.48 -5.34
N LYS A 193 9.56 -13.67 -5.82
CA LYS A 193 8.79 -14.92 -5.66
C LYS A 193 8.48 -15.21 -4.20
N LYS A 194 9.47 -15.05 -3.33
CA LYS A 194 9.31 -15.20 -1.88
C LYS A 194 8.34 -14.16 -1.30
N LYS A 195 8.44 -12.88 -1.72
CA LYS A 195 7.47 -11.84 -1.34
C LYS A 195 6.05 -12.18 -1.79
N LEU A 196 5.87 -12.69 -3.01
CA LEU A 196 4.56 -13.13 -3.52
C LEU A 196 3.99 -14.31 -2.73
N GLY A 197 4.83 -15.26 -2.31
CA GLY A 197 4.41 -16.35 -1.42
C GLY A 197 3.87 -15.85 -0.07
N TRP A 198 4.53 -14.84 0.52
CA TRP A 198 4.03 -14.17 1.72
C TRP A 198 2.72 -13.43 1.47
N ALA A 199 2.63 -12.66 0.38
CA ALA A 199 1.41 -11.93 0.03
C ALA A 199 0.21 -12.88 -0.16
N LYS A 200 0.42 -14.00 -0.87
CA LYS A 200 -0.59 -15.05 -1.05
C LYS A 200 -1.08 -15.60 0.28
N ARG A 201 -0.15 -16.03 1.14
CA ARG A 201 -0.48 -16.53 2.50
C ARG A 201 -1.30 -15.52 3.29
N LEU A 202 -0.86 -14.26 3.33
CA LEU A 202 -1.52 -13.21 4.10
C LEU A 202 -2.93 -12.89 3.59
N ILE A 203 -3.11 -12.84 2.27
CA ILE A 203 -4.40 -12.55 1.65
C ILE A 203 -5.38 -13.72 1.84
N GLU A 204 -4.93 -14.96 1.63
CA GLU A 204 -5.77 -16.17 1.83
C GLU A 204 -6.22 -16.37 3.28
N GLU A 205 -5.47 -15.84 4.26
CA GLU A 205 -5.87 -15.86 5.67
C GLU A 205 -6.94 -14.79 6.02
N CYS A 206 -7.16 -13.80 5.15
CA CYS A 206 -8.01 -12.63 5.46
C CYS A 206 -9.25 -12.45 4.57
N LEU A 207 -9.27 -13.02 3.35
CA LEU A 207 -10.42 -13.02 2.43
C LEU A 207 -11.13 -14.37 2.45
#